data_AF-A0A225WDJ4-F1
#
_entry.id   AF-A0A225WDJ4-F1
#
_cell.length_a   1.000
_cell.length_b   1.000
_cell.length_c   1.000
_cell.angle_alpha   90.00
_cell.angle_beta   90.00
_cell.angle_gamma   90.00
#
_symmetry.space_group_name_H-M   'P 1'
#
loop_
_entity.id
_entity.type
_entity.pdbx_description
1 polymer ?
#
loop_
_entity_poly.entity_id
_entity_poly.type
_entity_poly.pdbx_seq_one_letter_code
_entity_poly.pdbx_strand_id
1 'polypeptide(L)'
;MTGTRGRSWRNATAWRSCLLDPKPFGTAVSPRDQIGRLFGISSIRVIIASMFWPFLELQGQLVYCPLADFGANGVREGQDIYAQAVVAQPVTGHIPLKNALELRDKIAVLQRGICDFVTKVVHAQQAGAVAVLVANNSDDNSGEAFVMDAGQRHDQLAETVTIPAMMVARSHSTDIFQQIREAYLDREELSFTIRFLGAQTASRVLAQQERLAQQSQIAARDIERKQQREHQQHEAATLLRNRLGKVPPPKGSAAMSSSGSVVATRSTSASELAFDWSPASSIKSKPHSHAGETKDLSREDNQNERELVESVPAAATLAMLHWCPMTTALVILDVQNYFTLRHGYSAKRATDSINTDSEEEFVEKHELNNSRDVLLASRASEGMEVIYSVVESATRDGRERSRVHKHAGIHVPKNGFGAQVPKRIAPDDDSDIVLPRTGVNVFAATNLDYVLRNLMVTHIVVMGISVLGSVESCVQTALDRGYQVTVLKEAFLLLTGSAARASKKSSTLHGFSKRGVQVLSAAEFVDKLQTFA
;
A
#
# COMPACT_ATOMS: atom_id res chain seq x y z
N MET A 1 26.39 -58.94 3.90
CA MET A 1 25.56 -60.16 3.86
C MET A 1 24.38 -59.97 4.79
N THR A 2 23.15 -60.09 4.25
CA THR A 2 21.84 -60.35 4.92
C THR A 2 21.49 -59.53 6.18
N GLY A 3 20.52 -58.61 6.23
CA GLY A 3 19.19 -58.54 5.62
C GLY A 3 18.12 -59.10 6.59
N THR A 4 17.16 -58.30 7.07
CA THR A 4 15.69 -58.58 7.09
C THR A 4 14.83 -57.58 7.91
N ARG A 5 13.82 -57.01 7.23
CA ARG A 5 12.37 -56.80 7.60
C ARG A 5 12.02 -56.05 8.91
N GLY A 6 11.17 -55.03 8.99
CA GLY A 6 10.00 -54.62 8.17
C GLY A 6 8.67 -54.85 8.94
N ARG A 7 7.93 -53.78 9.30
CA ARG A 7 6.46 -53.71 9.64
C ARG A 7 6.12 -52.24 10.01
N SER A 8 5.38 -51.47 9.23
CA SER A 8 3.93 -51.44 8.91
C SER A 8 3.07 -50.63 9.90
N TRP A 9 2.40 -49.63 9.35
CA TRP A 9 1.37 -48.76 9.91
C TRP A 9 0.13 -49.51 10.44
N ARG A 10 -0.56 -48.95 11.45
CA ARG A 10 -2.01 -48.65 11.46
C ARG A 10 -2.53 -48.03 12.78
N ASN A 11 -3.44 -47.07 12.59
CA ASN A 11 -4.59 -46.62 13.42
C ASN A 11 -4.28 -45.76 14.67
N ALA A 12 -4.69 -44.49 14.78
CA ALA A 12 -6.00 -43.82 14.68
C ALA A 12 -6.71 -43.64 16.05
N THR A 13 -7.07 -42.37 16.35
CA THR A 13 -8.15 -41.88 17.23
C THR A 13 -8.10 -42.13 18.74
N ALA A 14 -7.99 -41.05 19.53
CA ALA A 14 -8.96 -40.70 20.58
C ALA A 14 -8.64 -39.34 21.25
N TRP A 15 -9.45 -38.32 20.93
CA TRP A 15 -9.69 -37.16 21.80
C TRP A 15 -10.83 -37.50 22.76
N ARG A 16 -10.67 -37.25 24.06
CA ARG A 16 -11.57 -36.46 24.95
C ARG A 16 -11.44 -36.84 26.45
N SER A 17 -11.26 -35.77 27.24
CA SER A 17 -11.89 -35.49 28.54
C SER A 17 -11.52 -36.34 29.77
N CYS A 18 -10.91 -35.69 30.77
CA CYS A 18 -11.57 -35.50 32.06
C CYS A 18 -10.90 -34.35 32.85
N LEU A 19 -11.73 -33.34 33.14
CA LEU A 19 -11.54 -32.33 34.18
C LEU A 19 -11.76 -32.93 35.57
N LEU A 20 -11.27 -32.21 36.58
CA LEU A 20 -11.56 -32.26 38.03
C LEU A 20 -10.54 -33.03 38.89
N ASP A 21 -9.57 -32.33 39.49
CA ASP A 21 -9.73 -31.90 40.89
C ASP A 21 -8.72 -30.80 41.31
N PRO A 22 -9.08 -29.85 42.22
CA PRO A 22 -8.29 -28.66 42.54
C PRO A 22 -7.74 -28.64 43.98
N LYS A 23 -6.45 -28.32 44.22
CA LYS A 23 -5.89 -27.84 45.52
C LYS A 23 -4.51 -27.16 45.29
N PRO A 24 -3.98 -26.35 46.24
CA PRO A 24 -4.46 -25.05 46.72
C PRO A 24 -3.37 -23.95 46.60
N PHE A 25 -3.76 -22.71 46.92
CA PHE A 25 -2.92 -21.49 46.98
C PHE A 25 -1.54 -21.67 47.66
N GLY A 26 -0.50 -21.07 47.07
CA GLY A 26 0.77 -20.82 47.78
C GLY A 26 1.98 -20.47 46.92
N THR A 27 2.06 -19.23 46.43
CA THR A 27 3.23 -18.32 46.46
C THR A 27 2.93 -17.14 45.54
N ALA A 28 2.93 -15.92 46.09
CA ALA A 28 2.78 -14.71 45.30
C ALA A 28 3.95 -14.63 44.30
N VAL A 29 3.66 -14.82 43.02
CA VAL A 29 4.61 -14.61 41.93
C VAL A 29 4.93 -13.11 41.92
N SER A 30 6.21 -12.77 42.02
CA SER A 30 6.66 -11.38 41.94
C SER A 30 6.16 -10.75 40.62
N PRO A 31 5.72 -9.49 40.60
CA PRO A 31 5.35 -8.80 39.35
C PRO A 31 6.43 -8.90 38.26
N ARG A 32 7.71 -9.05 38.67
CA ARG A 32 8.86 -9.28 37.79
C ARG A 32 8.81 -10.65 37.09
N ASP A 33 8.41 -11.69 37.79
CA ASP A 33 8.32 -13.06 37.26
C ASP A 33 7.10 -13.25 36.36
N GLN A 34 6.04 -12.47 36.58
CA GLN A 34 4.84 -12.49 35.75
C GLN A 34 5.11 -11.88 34.36
N ILE A 35 5.88 -10.79 34.29
CA ILE A 35 6.31 -10.18 33.02
C ILE A 35 7.24 -11.11 32.23
N GLY A 36 8.17 -11.80 32.90
CA GLY A 36 9.09 -12.74 32.24
C GLY A 36 8.42 -13.98 31.62
N ARG A 37 7.33 -14.48 32.23
CA ARG A 37 6.58 -15.65 31.73
C ARG A 37 5.67 -15.33 30.54
N LEU A 38 5.19 -14.10 30.41
CA LEU A 38 4.29 -13.67 29.33
C LEU A 38 4.98 -13.54 27.96
N PHE A 39 6.31 -13.39 27.93
CA PHE A 39 7.08 -13.08 26.70
C PHE A 39 8.26 -14.03 26.41
N GLY A 40 8.35 -15.20 27.06
CA GLY A 40 9.34 -16.23 26.69
C GLY A 40 10.83 -15.83 26.88
N ILE A 41 11.14 -14.94 27.82
CA ILE A 41 12.50 -14.43 28.02
C ILE A 41 13.32 -15.42 28.84
N SER A 42 14.17 -16.21 28.17
CA SER A 42 14.99 -17.27 28.78
C SER A 42 16.24 -16.76 29.51
N SER A 43 16.52 -15.46 29.49
CA SER A 43 17.68 -14.86 30.17
C SER A 43 17.27 -13.73 31.12
N ILE A 44 17.05 -14.11 32.37
CA ILE A 44 16.79 -13.22 33.53
C ILE A 44 18.00 -12.32 33.88
N ARG A 45 19.13 -12.42 33.16
CA ARG A 45 20.39 -11.75 33.53
C ARG A 45 20.63 -10.35 32.96
N VAL A 46 19.81 -9.83 32.05
CA VAL A 46 20.06 -8.49 31.43
C VAL A 46 19.06 -7.41 31.89
N ILE A 47 17.96 -7.76 32.57
CA ILE A 47 16.97 -6.79 33.08
C ILE A 47 17.31 -6.38 34.53
N ILE A 48 18.51 -5.86 34.74
CA ILE A 48 18.92 -5.30 36.04
C ILE A 48 19.63 -3.97 35.79
N ALA A 49 18.89 -2.92 35.41
CA ALA A 49 19.28 -1.51 35.68
C ALA A 49 18.26 -0.45 35.21
N SER A 50 16.93 -0.66 35.30
CA SER A 50 15.97 0.48 35.31
C SER A 50 14.58 0.01 35.70
N MET A 51 13.90 0.77 36.55
CA MET A 51 12.71 0.33 37.31
C MET A 51 11.38 0.70 36.62
N PHE A 52 11.40 0.92 35.31
CA PHE A 52 10.30 1.51 34.55
C PHE A 52 10.08 0.81 33.20
N TRP A 53 8.84 0.86 32.71
CA TRP A 53 8.37 0.25 31.48
C TRP A 53 7.77 1.33 30.58
N PRO A 54 8.30 1.55 29.36
CA PRO A 54 7.73 2.47 28.40
C PRO A 54 6.41 1.97 27.79
N PHE A 55 5.45 2.88 27.69
CA PHE A 55 4.19 2.69 26.96
C PHE A 55 3.97 3.86 26.02
N LEU A 56 3.59 3.59 24.79
CA LEU A 56 3.17 4.59 23.82
C LEU A 56 1.66 4.78 23.91
N GLU A 57 1.21 6.02 24.05
CA GLU A 57 -0.21 6.35 24.02
C GLU A 57 -0.69 6.42 22.55
N LEU A 58 -1.45 5.42 22.12
CA LEU A 58 -2.02 5.30 20.79
C LEU A 58 -3.54 5.18 20.89
N GLN A 59 -4.29 6.08 20.25
CA GLN A 59 -5.76 6.05 20.21
C GLN A 59 -6.42 5.91 21.60
N GLY A 60 -5.83 6.56 22.62
CA GLY A 60 -6.30 6.49 24.01
C GLY A 60 -5.97 5.19 24.75
N GLN A 61 -5.12 4.32 24.18
CA GLN A 61 -4.61 3.10 24.80
C GLN A 61 -3.11 3.16 25.02
N LEU A 62 -2.64 2.51 26.09
CA LEU A 62 -1.22 2.42 26.41
C LEU A 62 -0.60 1.17 25.80
N VAL A 63 0.07 1.29 24.67
CA VAL A 63 0.74 0.16 24.00
C VAL A 63 2.13 -0.04 24.58
N TYR A 64 2.43 -1.24 25.05
CA TYR A 64 3.77 -1.56 25.55
C TYR A 64 4.78 -1.59 24.39
N CYS A 65 5.90 -0.89 24.55
CA CYS A 65 6.95 -0.80 23.53
C CYS A 65 8.32 -1.04 24.18
N PRO A 66 8.89 -2.26 24.13
CA PRO A 66 10.14 -2.59 24.80
C PRO A 66 11.23 -1.54 24.59
N LEU A 67 11.80 -1.07 25.69
CA LEU A 67 12.93 -0.14 25.69
C LEU A 67 14.18 -0.86 25.18
N ALA A 68 15.02 -0.17 24.42
CA ALA A 68 16.38 -0.62 24.14
C ALA A 68 17.20 -0.74 25.43
N ASP A 69 18.19 -1.62 25.46
CA ASP A 69 19.14 -1.73 26.58
C ASP A 69 20.22 -0.63 26.59
N PHE A 70 20.21 0.23 25.56
CA PHE A 70 21.06 1.41 25.42
C PHE A 70 20.21 2.71 25.37
N GLY A 71 20.84 3.86 25.58
CA GLY A 71 20.19 5.18 25.45
C GLY A 71 19.26 5.61 26.57
N ALA A 72 18.89 4.70 27.49
CA ALA A 72 17.91 4.96 28.55
C ALA A 72 18.47 5.60 29.83
N ASN A 73 19.74 6.00 29.87
CA ASN A 73 20.41 6.47 31.11
C ASN A 73 19.77 7.71 31.74
N GLY A 74 19.08 8.54 30.93
CA GLY A 74 18.39 9.75 31.37
C GLY A 74 16.91 9.58 31.72
N VAL A 75 16.35 8.38 31.58
CA VAL A 75 14.91 8.12 31.73
C VAL A 75 14.56 7.74 33.17
N ARG A 76 13.42 8.22 33.66
CA ARG A 76 12.88 7.92 34.99
C ARG A 76 11.38 7.67 34.93
N GLU A 77 10.85 6.97 35.94
CA GLU A 77 9.40 6.84 36.11
C GLU A 77 8.73 8.21 36.19
N GLY A 78 7.64 8.40 35.44
CA GLY A 78 6.89 9.65 35.36
C GLY A 78 7.53 10.76 34.53
N GLN A 79 8.74 10.54 33.99
CA GLN A 79 9.38 11.47 33.05
C GLN A 79 8.89 11.20 31.62
N ASP A 80 7.59 11.38 31.41
CA ASP A 80 6.93 11.12 30.14
C ASP A 80 7.48 12.06 29.04
N ILE A 81 7.64 11.54 27.82
CA ILE A 81 8.03 12.33 26.65
C ILE A 81 6.77 12.62 25.86
N TYR A 82 6.45 13.91 25.71
CA TYR A 82 5.42 14.38 24.80
C TYR A 82 6.07 15.24 23.72
N ALA A 83 6.04 14.76 22.49
CA ALA A 83 6.61 15.46 21.35
C ALA A 83 5.95 15.01 20.05
N GLN A 84 6.09 15.85 19.03
CA GLN A 84 5.66 15.52 17.68
C GLN A 84 6.41 14.30 17.15
N ALA A 85 5.76 13.50 16.32
CA ALA A 85 6.36 12.35 15.68
C ALA A 85 6.61 12.61 14.20
N VAL A 86 7.83 12.33 13.75
CA VAL A 86 8.23 12.53 12.35
C VAL A 86 8.93 11.28 11.84
N VAL A 87 8.56 10.85 10.64
CA VAL A 87 9.22 9.74 9.96
C VAL A 87 10.62 10.16 9.52
N ALA A 88 11.63 9.38 9.89
CA ALA A 88 13.01 9.64 9.51
C ALA A 88 13.22 9.44 8.00
N GLN A 89 14.15 10.20 7.41
CA GLN A 89 14.55 10.05 6.01
C GLN A 89 16.05 9.82 5.89
N PRO A 90 16.54 8.63 5.45
CA PRO A 90 15.74 7.46 5.12
C PRO A 90 15.12 6.82 6.36
N VAL A 91 13.95 6.19 6.20
CA VAL A 91 13.21 5.54 7.30
C VAL A 91 14.02 4.43 7.98
N THR A 92 14.95 3.83 7.25
CA THR A 92 15.82 2.77 7.75
C THR A 92 17.00 3.28 8.57
N GLY A 93 17.32 4.59 8.57
CA GLY A 93 18.37 5.18 9.42
C GLY A 93 19.79 4.61 9.21
N HIS A 94 20.07 3.99 8.06
CA HIS A 94 21.37 3.38 7.74
C HIS A 94 22.45 4.41 7.36
N ILE A 95 22.05 5.65 7.13
CA ILE A 95 22.90 6.82 6.85
C ILE A 95 22.34 8.03 7.64
N PRO A 96 23.10 9.12 7.77
CA PRO A 96 22.62 10.35 8.41
C PRO A 96 21.29 10.84 7.83
N LEU A 97 20.40 11.30 8.71
CA LEU A 97 19.03 11.65 8.33
C LEU A 97 18.99 12.98 7.56
N LYS A 98 18.36 12.96 6.39
CA LYS A 98 18.21 14.10 5.46
C LYS A 98 17.25 15.16 6.01
N ASN A 99 16.23 14.76 6.77
CA ASN A 99 15.24 15.66 7.35
C ASN A 99 15.58 16.07 8.80
N ALA A 100 16.87 16.26 9.11
CA ALA A 100 17.31 16.61 10.46
C ALA A 100 16.65 17.88 11.02
N LEU A 101 16.42 18.91 10.19
CA LEU A 101 15.72 20.12 10.61
C LEU A 101 14.28 19.86 11.07
N GLU A 102 13.59 18.91 10.43
CA GLU A 102 12.22 18.55 10.80
C GLU A 102 12.18 17.68 12.06
N LEU A 103 13.25 16.94 12.36
CA LEU A 103 13.35 16.00 13.49
C LEU A 103 13.82 16.63 14.79
N ARG A 104 14.33 17.86 14.75
CA ARG A 104 14.83 18.56 15.92
C ARG A 104 13.73 18.70 16.98
N ASP A 105 14.02 18.22 18.18
CA ASP A 105 13.11 18.21 19.34
C ASP A 105 11.86 17.31 19.18
N LYS A 106 11.89 16.37 18.21
CA LYS A 106 10.78 15.46 17.88
C LYS A 106 11.11 13.99 18.12
N ILE A 107 10.08 13.15 18.14
CA ILE A 107 10.21 11.69 18.17
C ILE A 107 10.49 11.21 16.74
N ALA A 108 11.63 10.57 16.54
CA ALA A 108 11.97 9.98 15.25
C ALA A 108 11.30 8.60 15.11
N VAL A 109 10.56 8.39 14.03
CA VAL A 109 9.98 7.09 13.68
C VAL A 109 10.78 6.46 12.54
N LEU A 110 11.38 5.30 12.84
CA LEU A 110 12.25 4.54 11.93
C LEU A 110 11.72 3.13 11.72
N GLN A 111 12.24 2.45 10.69
CA GLN A 111 11.92 1.06 10.38
C GLN A 111 13.13 0.15 10.65
N ARG A 112 12.85 -1.03 11.19
CA ARG A 112 13.83 -2.11 11.36
C ARG A 112 14.34 -2.62 10.00
N GLY A 113 15.60 -3.05 9.94
CA GLY A 113 16.25 -3.57 8.72
C GLY A 113 17.64 -2.95 8.50
N ILE A 114 18.28 -3.20 7.36
CA ILE A 114 19.56 -2.67 6.82
C ILE A 114 20.75 -2.54 7.80
N CYS A 115 20.67 -1.72 8.85
CA CYS A 115 21.73 -1.47 9.83
C CYS A 115 21.31 -1.87 11.26
N ASP A 116 22.28 -1.90 12.17
CA ASP A 116 22.04 -2.16 13.59
C ASP A 116 21.26 -1.03 14.28
N PHE A 117 20.64 -1.36 15.42
CA PHE A 117 19.76 -0.43 16.15
C PHE A 117 20.52 0.77 16.73
N VAL A 118 21.76 0.58 17.19
CA VAL A 118 22.59 1.67 17.74
C VAL A 118 22.82 2.72 16.67
N THR A 119 23.23 2.32 15.47
CA THR A 119 23.45 3.22 14.32
C THR A 119 22.21 4.05 14.00
N LYS A 120 21.02 3.44 13.98
CA LYS A 120 19.75 4.15 13.74
C LYS A 120 19.52 5.25 14.77
N VAL A 121 19.69 4.92 16.04
CA VAL A 121 19.42 5.84 17.15
C VAL A 121 20.47 6.95 17.20
N VAL A 122 21.74 6.65 16.89
CA VAL A 122 22.79 7.66 16.76
C VAL A 122 22.46 8.67 15.66
N HIS A 123 22.04 8.23 14.47
CA HIS A 123 21.65 9.15 13.40
C HIS A 123 20.42 9.99 13.76
N ALA A 124 19.43 9.42 14.46
CA ALA A 124 18.29 10.17 14.97
C ALA A 124 18.69 11.20 16.04
N GLN A 125 19.58 10.82 16.96
CA GLN A 125 20.10 11.73 17.97
C GLN A 125 20.91 12.88 17.34
N GLN A 126 21.74 12.60 16.34
CA GLN A 126 22.49 13.62 15.60
C GLN A 126 21.56 14.58 14.83
N ALA A 127 20.39 14.10 14.41
CA ALA A 127 19.32 14.93 13.85
C ALA A 127 18.56 15.76 14.90
N GLY A 128 18.85 15.59 16.19
CA GLY A 128 18.21 16.32 17.28
C GLY A 128 16.92 15.70 17.78
N ALA A 129 16.64 14.43 17.46
CA ALA A 129 15.46 13.74 18.00
C ALA A 129 15.56 13.57 19.52
N VAL A 130 14.41 13.59 20.21
CA VAL A 130 14.33 13.43 21.68
C VAL A 130 14.01 11.99 22.11
N ALA A 131 13.47 11.19 21.20
CA ALA A 131 13.22 9.77 21.38
C ALA A 131 13.13 9.08 20.01
N VAL A 132 13.24 7.75 20.01
CA VAL A 132 13.15 6.93 18.81
C VAL A 132 12.10 5.84 18.97
N LEU A 133 11.23 5.71 17.96
CA LEU A 133 10.37 4.55 17.76
C LEU A 133 10.87 3.76 16.56
N VAL A 134 11.23 2.50 16.77
CA VAL A 134 11.61 1.58 15.69
C VAL A 134 10.44 0.64 15.41
N ALA A 135 9.84 0.78 14.24
CA ALA A 135 8.78 -0.08 13.74
C ALA A 135 9.36 -1.44 13.30
N ASN A 136 8.82 -2.52 13.86
CA ASN A 136 9.15 -3.87 13.43
C ASN A 136 8.34 -4.22 12.17
N ASN A 137 9.04 -4.41 11.04
CA ASN A 137 8.43 -4.75 9.74
C ASN A 137 8.70 -6.20 9.28
N SER A 138 9.43 -7.02 10.06
CA SER A 138 9.82 -8.37 9.60
C SER A 138 8.75 -9.43 9.88
N ASP A 139 8.60 -10.40 8.98
CA ASP A 139 7.81 -11.63 9.19
C ASP A 139 8.46 -12.64 10.15
N ASP A 140 9.75 -12.50 10.46
CA ASP A 140 10.58 -13.59 10.97
C ASP A 140 10.48 -13.91 12.48
N ASN A 141 9.55 -13.33 13.24
CA ASN A 141 9.29 -13.68 14.65
C ASN A 141 8.01 -13.00 15.14
N SER A 142 6.84 -13.64 14.93
CA SER A 142 5.50 -13.24 15.41
C SER A 142 5.03 -11.80 15.11
N GLY A 143 5.85 -10.95 14.48
CA GLY A 143 5.64 -9.50 14.40
C GLY A 143 5.72 -8.78 15.75
N GLU A 144 6.14 -9.47 16.82
CA GLU A 144 6.13 -8.93 18.17
C GLU A 144 7.29 -7.95 18.39
N ALA A 145 7.10 -7.02 19.33
CA ALA A 145 8.16 -6.13 19.75
C ALA A 145 9.12 -6.85 20.71
N PHE A 146 10.41 -6.57 20.59
CA PHE A 146 11.44 -7.13 21.47
C PHE A 146 12.43 -6.05 21.90
N VAL A 147 13.15 -6.31 22.99
CA VAL A 147 14.20 -5.41 23.50
C VAL A 147 15.33 -5.34 22.47
N MET A 148 15.61 -4.14 21.96
CA MET A 148 16.73 -3.89 21.06
C MET A 148 18.03 -3.90 21.87
N ASP A 149 18.93 -4.82 21.53
CA ASP A 149 20.28 -4.92 22.09
C ASP A 149 21.29 -4.20 21.18
N ALA A 150 22.32 -3.62 21.76
CA ALA A 150 23.50 -3.12 21.06
C ALA A 150 24.27 -4.24 20.31
N GLY A 151 24.02 -5.50 20.66
CA GLY A 151 24.56 -6.69 20.02
C GLY A 151 26.03 -6.94 20.40
N GLN A 152 26.82 -7.48 19.47
CA GLN A 152 28.25 -7.76 19.70
C GLN A 152 29.13 -6.49 19.69
N ARG A 153 28.55 -5.31 19.40
CA ARG A 153 29.23 -4.02 19.46
C ARG A 153 29.10 -3.44 20.86
N HIS A 154 30.01 -3.85 21.74
CA HIS A 154 30.39 -3.02 22.89
C HIS A 154 31.38 -1.92 22.43
N ASP A 155 31.04 -1.22 21.34
CA ASP A 155 31.84 -0.13 20.80
C ASP A 155 31.46 1.18 21.53
N GLN A 156 32.38 2.14 21.60
CA GLN A 156 32.17 3.47 22.21
C GLN A 156 30.90 4.18 21.68
N LEU A 157 30.39 3.84 20.49
CA LEU A 157 29.18 4.44 19.92
C LEU A 157 27.92 4.21 20.76
N ALA A 158 27.72 3.01 21.33
CA ALA A 158 26.51 2.74 22.12
C ALA A 158 26.46 3.62 23.39
N GLU A 159 27.63 3.90 23.98
CA GLU A 159 27.77 4.81 25.13
C GLU A 159 27.46 6.27 24.79
N THR A 160 27.53 6.65 23.50
CA THR A 160 27.14 8.00 23.05
C THR A 160 25.63 8.20 22.91
N VAL A 161 24.84 7.12 22.95
CA VAL A 161 23.39 7.21 22.87
C VAL A 161 22.83 7.66 24.22
N THR A 162 22.04 8.72 24.19
CA THR A 162 21.45 9.38 25.37
C THR A 162 19.94 9.54 25.30
N ILE A 163 19.36 9.31 24.12
CA ILE A 163 17.90 9.36 23.92
C ILE A 163 17.28 7.96 24.02
N PRO A 164 16.08 7.83 24.59
CA PRO A 164 15.40 6.54 24.66
C PRO A 164 14.95 6.07 23.28
N ALA A 165 15.13 4.77 23.04
CA ALA A 165 14.65 4.09 21.85
C ALA A 165 13.74 2.92 22.24
N MET A 166 12.61 2.77 21.56
CA MET A 166 11.65 1.69 21.82
C MET A 166 11.29 0.98 20.52
N MET A 167 11.05 -0.33 20.62
CA MET A 167 10.52 -1.11 19.50
C MET A 167 8.98 -1.09 19.54
N VAL A 168 8.37 -0.89 18.37
CA VAL A 168 6.93 -1.01 18.16
C VAL A 168 6.65 -2.35 17.46
N ALA A 169 5.64 -3.08 17.94
CA ALA A 169 5.19 -4.31 17.30
C ALA A 169 4.61 -4.02 15.90
N ARG A 170 4.67 -5.00 15.00
CA ARG A 170 4.16 -4.82 13.63
C ARG A 170 2.69 -4.40 13.60
N SER A 171 1.87 -5.01 14.47
CA SER A 171 0.43 -4.72 14.56
C SER A 171 0.09 -3.25 14.83
N HIS A 172 1.00 -2.48 15.41
CA HIS A 172 0.81 -1.05 15.67
C HIS A 172 1.67 -0.17 14.76
N SER A 173 2.65 -0.75 14.06
CA SER A 173 3.57 -0.01 13.20
C SER A 173 2.84 0.59 12.00
N THR A 174 1.95 -0.17 11.37
CA THR A 174 1.08 0.28 10.27
C THR A 174 0.25 1.49 10.70
N ASP A 175 -0.37 1.42 11.87
CA ASP A 175 -1.24 2.46 12.40
C ASP A 175 -0.47 3.75 12.71
N ILE A 176 0.75 3.64 13.24
CA ILE A 176 1.61 4.79 13.49
C ILE A 176 2.01 5.47 12.18
N PHE A 177 2.50 4.71 11.19
CA PHE A 177 2.88 5.29 9.90
C PHE A 177 1.67 5.93 9.20
N GLN A 178 0.51 5.28 9.27
CA GLN A 178 -0.73 5.81 8.73
C GLN A 178 -1.15 7.11 9.43
N GLN A 179 -1.16 7.17 10.76
CA GLN A 179 -1.53 8.38 11.50
C GLN A 179 -0.56 9.54 11.23
N ILE A 180 0.75 9.29 11.18
CA ILE A 180 1.73 10.33 10.85
C ILE A 180 1.50 10.82 9.42
N ARG A 181 1.24 9.89 8.49
CA ARG A 181 0.89 10.23 7.12
C ARG A 181 -0.35 11.12 7.11
N GLU A 182 -1.47 10.68 7.68
CA GLU A 182 -2.73 11.42 7.72
C GLU A 182 -2.56 12.83 8.31
N ALA A 183 -1.91 12.97 9.46
CA ALA A 183 -1.64 14.28 10.05
C ALA A 183 -0.80 15.19 9.14
N TYR A 184 0.22 14.63 8.46
CA TYR A 184 0.99 15.38 7.47
C TYR A 184 0.12 15.90 6.31
N LEU A 185 -0.90 15.14 5.90
CA LEU A 185 -1.85 15.54 4.83
C LEU A 185 -2.75 16.68 5.26
N ASP A 186 -3.23 16.62 6.50
CA ASP A 186 -4.09 17.63 7.08
C ASP A 186 -3.30 18.87 7.54
N ARG A 187 -1.97 18.86 7.37
CA ARG A 187 -1.03 19.88 7.86
C ARG A 187 -1.13 20.06 9.38
N GLU A 188 -1.46 18.98 10.06
CA GLU A 188 -1.51 18.90 11.51
C GLU A 188 -0.24 18.26 12.06
N GLU A 189 0.06 18.60 13.31
CA GLU A 189 1.21 18.06 14.02
C GLU A 189 0.76 16.86 14.84
N LEU A 190 1.13 15.64 14.43
CA LEU A 190 0.86 14.46 15.25
C LEU A 190 1.87 14.38 16.39
N SER A 191 1.38 14.35 17.62
CA SER A 191 2.20 14.18 18.82
C SER A 191 1.89 12.86 19.50
N PHE A 192 2.92 12.20 20.01
CA PHE A 192 2.76 11.02 20.85
C PHE A 192 3.23 11.30 22.27
N THR A 193 2.62 10.57 23.20
CA THR A 193 3.07 10.50 24.60
C THR A 193 3.72 9.15 24.83
N ILE A 194 5.01 9.14 25.19
CA ILE A 194 5.71 7.98 25.70
C ILE A 194 5.71 8.08 27.22
N ARG A 195 5.04 7.15 27.89
CA ARG A 195 4.93 7.11 29.35
C ARG A 195 5.88 6.09 29.94
N PHE A 196 6.62 6.49 30.98
CA PHE A 196 7.51 5.59 31.69
C PHE A 196 6.88 5.19 33.02
N LEU A 197 6.27 4.00 33.06
CA LEU A 197 5.50 3.53 34.22
C LEU A 197 6.34 2.65 35.12
N GLY A 198 6.22 2.79 36.43
CA GLY A 198 6.83 1.87 37.38
C GLY A 198 6.25 0.45 37.29
N ALA A 199 7.00 -0.54 37.79
CA ALA A 199 6.67 -1.96 37.68
C ALA A 199 5.24 -2.32 38.12
N GLN A 200 4.74 -1.70 39.21
CA GLN A 200 3.40 -1.99 39.73
C GLN A 200 2.30 -1.51 38.78
N THR A 201 2.45 -0.29 38.26
CA THR A 201 1.49 0.31 37.33
C THR A 201 1.53 -0.40 35.99
N ALA A 202 2.73 -0.65 35.46
CA ALA A 202 2.93 -1.41 34.22
C ALA A 202 2.29 -2.80 34.28
N SER A 203 2.48 -3.54 35.38
CA SER A 203 1.87 -4.85 35.59
C SER A 203 0.34 -4.81 35.57
N ARG A 204 -0.27 -3.77 36.15
CA ARG A 204 -1.74 -3.59 36.11
C ARG A 204 -2.25 -3.29 34.71
N VAL A 205 -1.57 -2.42 33.97
CA VAL A 205 -1.93 -2.06 32.59
C VAL A 205 -1.86 -3.30 31.69
N LEU A 206 -0.75 -4.05 31.76
CA LEU A 206 -0.58 -5.28 30.98
C LEU A 206 -1.63 -6.34 31.33
N ALA A 207 -1.90 -6.55 32.62
CA ALA A 207 -2.93 -7.50 33.06
C ALA A 207 -4.35 -7.07 32.65
N GLN A 208 -4.60 -5.77 32.50
CA GLN A 208 -5.87 -5.27 31.96
C GLN A 208 -5.96 -5.51 30.44
N GLN A 209 -4.90 -5.24 29.70
CA GLN A 209 -4.85 -5.48 28.25
C GLN A 209 -5.03 -6.96 27.91
N GLU A 210 -4.35 -7.85 28.63
CA GLU A 210 -4.50 -9.29 28.43
C GLU A 210 -5.95 -9.74 28.66
N ARG A 211 -6.61 -9.24 29.73
CA ARG A 211 -8.02 -9.54 30.00
C ARG A 211 -8.94 -9.05 28.90
N LEU A 212 -8.73 -7.83 28.39
CA LEU A 212 -9.52 -7.27 27.29
C LEU A 212 -9.31 -8.06 25.99
N ALA A 213 -8.06 -8.45 25.69
CA ALA A 213 -7.73 -9.29 24.53
C ALA A 213 -8.41 -10.66 24.62
N GLN A 214 -8.36 -11.31 25.79
CA GLN A 214 -9.05 -12.59 26.02
C GLN A 214 -10.58 -12.46 25.86
N GLN A 215 -11.19 -11.40 26.40
CA GLN A 215 -12.62 -11.13 26.24
C GLN A 215 -13.00 -10.91 24.77
N SER A 216 -12.22 -10.13 24.03
CA SER A 216 -12.43 -9.91 22.60
C SER A 216 -12.34 -11.21 21.79
N GLN A 217 -11.35 -12.06 22.06
CA GLN A 217 -11.20 -13.35 21.40
C GLN A 217 -12.38 -14.30 21.70
N ILE A 218 -12.87 -14.32 22.94
CA ILE A 218 -14.05 -15.11 23.31
C ILE A 218 -15.28 -14.59 22.57
N ALA A 219 -15.50 -13.27 22.56
CA ALA A 219 -16.62 -12.65 21.87
C ALA A 219 -16.60 -12.91 20.35
N ALA A 220 -15.43 -12.82 19.71
CA ALA A 220 -15.26 -13.12 18.29
C ALA A 220 -15.62 -14.58 17.96
N ARG A 221 -15.15 -15.54 18.78
CA ARG A 221 -15.50 -16.97 18.63
C ARG A 221 -16.99 -17.22 18.81
N ASP A 222 -17.66 -16.50 19.71
CA ASP A 222 -19.10 -16.64 19.92
C ASP A 222 -19.92 -16.08 18.75
N ILE A 223 -19.46 -14.98 18.14
CA ILE A 223 -20.04 -14.42 16.90
C ILE A 223 -19.89 -15.42 15.75
N GLU A 224 -18.69 -15.97 15.56
CA GLU A 224 -18.43 -16.96 14.50
C GLU A 224 -19.32 -18.20 14.67
N ARG A 225 -19.44 -18.72 15.89
CA ARG A 225 -20.35 -19.83 16.22
C ARG A 225 -21.82 -19.49 15.99
N LYS A 226 -22.22 -18.22 16.14
CA LYS A 226 -23.59 -17.79 15.83
C LYS A 226 -23.82 -17.75 14.32
N GLN A 227 -22.89 -17.18 13.56
CA GLN A 227 -22.95 -17.14 12.10
C GLN A 227 -22.97 -18.54 11.48
N GLN A 228 -22.16 -19.47 11.99
CA GLN A 228 -22.18 -20.87 11.55
C GLN A 228 -23.54 -21.53 11.81
N ARG A 229 -24.17 -21.27 12.96
CA ARG A 229 -25.52 -21.78 13.27
C ARG A 229 -26.57 -21.21 12.33
N GLU A 230 -26.51 -19.91 12.04
CA GLU A 230 -27.43 -19.25 11.11
C GLU A 230 -27.25 -19.77 9.68
N HIS A 231 -26.00 -20.00 9.24
CA HIS A 231 -25.70 -20.60 7.94
C HIS A 231 -26.26 -22.02 7.82
N GLN A 232 -26.02 -22.87 8.83
CA GLN A 232 -26.58 -24.24 8.87
C GLN A 232 -28.11 -24.24 8.85
N GLN A 233 -28.75 -23.31 9.58
CA GLN A 233 -30.21 -23.16 9.54
C GLN A 233 -30.71 -22.73 8.16
N HIS A 234 -30.01 -21.80 7.52
CA HIS A 234 -30.35 -21.34 6.18
C HIS A 234 -30.22 -22.45 5.12
N GLU A 235 -29.15 -23.24 5.17
CA GLU A 235 -28.95 -24.40 4.30
C GLU A 235 -30.03 -25.47 4.53
N ALA A 236 -30.32 -25.80 5.78
CA ALA A 236 -31.38 -26.76 6.11
C ALA A 236 -32.75 -26.31 5.60
N ALA A 237 -33.08 -25.01 5.75
CA ALA A 237 -34.32 -24.43 5.23
C ALA A 237 -34.39 -24.50 3.70
N THR A 238 -33.29 -24.20 3.00
CA THR A 238 -33.19 -24.28 1.54
C THR A 238 -33.33 -25.72 1.04
N LEU A 239 -32.72 -26.69 1.71
CA LEU A 239 -32.86 -28.11 1.38
C LEU A 239 -34.30 -28.62 1.58
N LEU A 240 -34.97 -28.19 2.65
CA LEU A 240 -36.39 -28.50 2.88
C LEU A 240 -37.28 -27.92 1.79
N ARG A 241 -37.04 -26.66 1.38
CA ARG A 241 -37.77 -26.01 0.28
C ARG A 241 -37.59 -26.75 -1.04
N ASN A 242 -36.37 -27.18 -1.35
CA ASN A 242 -36.07 -27.95 -2.56
C ASN A 242 -36.73 -29.35 -2.55
N ARG A 243 -36.93 -29.96 -1.38
CA ARG A 243 -37.66 -31.23 -1.24
C ARG A 243 -39.18 -31.07 -1.39
N LEU A 244 -39.73 -29.95 -0.93
CA LEU A 244 -41.17 -29.65 -1.02
C LEU A 244 -41.60 -29.12 -2.42
N GLY A 245 -40.65 -28.78 -3.30
CA GLY A 245 -40.89 -28.23 -4.64
C GLY A 245 -41.21 -29.24 -5.76
N LYS A 246 -41.39 -30.54 -5.48
CA LYS A 246 -41.81 -31.53 -6.49
C LYS A 246 -43.26 -31.97 -6.26
N VAL A 247 -44.21 -31.26 -6.86
CA VAL A 247 -45.59 -31.73 -7.04
C VAL A 247 -45.80 -31.96 -8.56
N PRO A 248 -46.20 -33.16 -9.02
CA PRO A 248 -46.53 -33.37 -10.44
C PRO A 248 -47.88 -32.73 -10.77
N PRO A 249 -48.12 -32.28 -12.02
CA PRO A 249 -49.30 -31.48 -12.35
C PRO A 249 -50.56 -32.36 -12.40
N PRO A 250 -51.71 -31.91 -11.85
CA PRO A 250 -52.98 -32.53 -12.15
C PRO A 250 -53.53 -32.01 -13.50
N LYS A 251 -54.07 -32.96 -14.27
CA LYS A 251 -54.91 -32.72 -15.45
C LYS A 251 -56.26 -32.16 -15.01
N GLY A 252 -56.79 -31.17 -15.72
CA GLY A 252 -58.22 -30.80 -15.62
C GLY A 252 -58.51 -29.32 -15.87
N SER A 253 -59.21 -29.06 -16.96
CA SER A 253 -59.87 -27.81 -17.32
C SER A 253 -60.99 -27.39 -16.35
N ALA A 254 -61.14 -26.08 -16.08
CA ALA A 254 -62.38 -25.28 -16.24
C ALA A 254 -62.44 -24.06 -15.30
N ALA A 255 -62.46 -22.88 -15.93
CA ALA A 255 -63.32 -21.69 -15.73
C ALA A 255 -63.71 -21.11 -14.34
N MET A 256 -63.74 -19.76 -14.36
CA MET A 256 -64.66 -18.81 -13.70
C MET A 256 -64.23 -18.03 -12.44
N SER A 257 -64.04 -16.72 -12.67
CA SER A 257 -64.44 -15.52 -11.91
C SER A 257 -64.62 -15.57 -10.37
N SER A 258 -64.05 -14.60 -9.66
CA SER A 258 -64.71 -13.32 -9.34
C SER A 258 -64.06 -12.59 -8.13
N SER A 259 -64.03 -11.26 -8.21
CA SER A 259 -64.23 -10.25 -7.15
C SER A 259 -63.37 -10.22 -5.87
N GLY A 260 -62.83 -9.03 -5.59
CA GLY A 260 -63.05 -8.39 -4.27
C GLY A 260 -61.84 -7.96 -3.45
N SER A 261 -61.60 -6.64 -3.46
CA SER A 261 -61.22 -5.80 -2.30
C SER A 261 -59.84 -5.99 -1.65
N VAL A 262 -58.95 -5.02 -1.88
CA VAL A 262 -57.76 -4.77 -1.04
C VAL A 262 -58.02 -3.52 -0.22
N VAL A 263 -58.13 -3.70 1.10
CA VAL A 263 -58.16 -2.63 2.11
C VAL A 263 -56.72 -2.24 2.47
N ALA A 264 -56.50 -0.94 2.56
CA ALA A 264 -55.24 -0.30 2.90
C ALA A 264 -55.00 -0.20 4.40
N THR A 265 -53.72 -0.24 4.82
CA THR A 265 -53.23 0.47 6.02
C THR A 265 -51.79 0.99 5.84
N ARG A 266 -51.71 2.31 5.65
CA ARG A 266 -50.86 3.35 6.28
C ARG A 266 -49.39 3.04 6.63
N SER A 267 -48.46 3.76 5.97
CA SER A 267 -47.18 4.18 6.55
C SER A 267 -47.06 5.71 6.57
N THR A 268 -46.33 6.19 7.55
CA THR A 268 -46.19 7.56 8.04
C THR A 268 -45.33 8.46 7.16
N SER A 269 -45.71 9.73 7.18
CA SER A 269 -45.14 10.90 6.51
C SER A 269 -43.80 11.35 7.12
N ALA A 270 -42.87 11.76 6.26
CA ALA A 270 -41.81 12.70 6.57
C ALA A 270 -41.69 13.70 5.42
N SER A 271 -41.80 14.96 5.80
CA SER A 271 -41.83 16.23 5.08
C SER A 271 -40.69 16.48 4.08
N GLU A 272 -41.05 16.87 2.86
CA GLU A 272 -40.22 17.64 1.94
C GLU A 272 -40.45 19.14 2.18
N LEU A 273 -39.36 19.89 2.42
CA LEU A 273 -39.33 21.35 2.28
C LEU A 273 -38.53 21.66 1.03
N ALA A 274 -39.24 22.00 -0.04
CA ALA A 274 -38.69 22.66 -1.21
C ALA A 274 -38.54 24.15 -0.90
N PHE A 275 -37.34 24.70 -1.10
CA PHE A 275 -37.15 26.14 -1.21
C PHE A 275 -36.50 26.47 -2.55
N ASP A 276 -37.20 27.37 -3.21
CA ASP A 276 -37.05 27.92 -4.55
C ASP A 276 -35.85 28.88 -4.62
N TRP A 277 -35.06 28.82 -5.68
CA TRP A 277 -34.21 29.96 -6.04
C TRP A 277 -34.05 30.04 -7.57
N SER A 278 -34.68 31.07 -8.16
CA SER A 278 -34.43 31.52 -9.53
C SER A 278 -33.49 32.75 -9.57
N PRO A 279 -32.64 32.90 -10.62
CA PRO A 279 -31.59 33.92 -10.65
C PRO A 279 -31.97 35.17 -11.47
N ALA A 280 -31.52 36.35 -11.01
CA ALA A 280 -31.25 37.60 -11.75
C ALA A 280 -30.79 38.66 -10.74
N SER A 281 -29.91 39.63 -10.97
CA SER A 281 -29.04 40.01 -12.09
C SER A 281 -28.08 41.12 -11.59
N SER A 282 -26.89 41.20 -12.18
CA SER A 282 -26.13 42.41 -12.54
C SER A 282 -25.85 43.52 -11.51
N ILE A 283 -24.57 43.82 -11.26
CA ILE A 283 -23.98 45.18 -11.33
C ILE A 283 -22.50 45.08 -11.76
N LYS A 284 -22.11 45.96 -12.68
CA LYS A 284 -20.80 46.13 -13.32
C LYS A 284 -19.85 46.96 -12.45
N SER A 285 -18.53 46.71 -12.53
CA SER A 285 -17.56 47.78 -12.84
C SER A 285 -16.14 47.27 -13.18
N LYS A 286 -15.80 47.49 -14.46
CA LYS A 286 -14.53 47.97 -15.07
C LYS A 286 -13.17 47.27 -14.81
N PRO A 287 -12.43 46.93 -15.89
CA PRO A 287 -11.00 46.61 -15.85
C PRO A 287 -10.13 47.84 -16.16
N HIS A 288 -8.97 47.96 -15.50
CA HIS A 288 -7.90 48.86 -15.92
C HIS A 288 -6.82 48.08 -16.68
N SER A 289 -6.62 48.50 -17.92
CA SER A 289 -5.49 48.21 -18.78
C SER A 289 -4.31 49.12 -18.45
N HIS A 290 -3.09 48.60 -18.43
CA HIS A 290 -1.91 49.35 -18.84
C HIS A 290 -0.97 48.46 -19.66
N ALA A 291 -0.75 48.90 -20.90
CA ALA A 291 0.34 48.53 -21.77
C ALA A 291 1.32 49.72 -21.86
N GLY A 292 2.58 49.43 -22.19
CA GLY A 292 3.68 50.40 -22.38
C GLY A 292 4.75 50.21 -21.30
N GLU A 293 6.06 50.10 -21.56
CA GLU A 293 6.84 50.46 -22.74
C GLU A 293 8.12 49.61 -22.81
N THR A 294 8.54 49.40 -24.05
CA THR A 294 9.89 49.03 -24.50
C THR A 294 10.95 50.03 -24.03
N LYS A 295 12.09 49.54 -23.55
CA LYS A 295 13.37 50.24 -23.64
C LYS A 295 14.49 49.29 -24.06
N ASP A 296 14.98 49.56 -25.26
CA ASP A 296 16.27 49.14 -25.80
C ASP A 296 17.41 49.43 -24.83
N LEU A 297 18.27 48.46 -24.59
CA LEU A 297 19.69 48.67 -24.30
C LEU A 297 20.52 47.59 -24.99
N SER A 298 21.16 48.03 -26.08
CA SER A 298 22.50 47.67 -26.56
C SER A 298 22.96 46.21 -26.51
N ARG A 299 23.12 45.67 -27.73
CA ARG A 299 24.15 44.70 -28.12
C ARG A 299 25.53 45.20 -27.67
N GLU A 300 26.19 44.44 -26.80
CA GLU A 300 27.64 44.39 -26.73
C GLU A 300 28.08 42.92 -26.71
N ASP A 301 29.07 42.64 -27.56
CA ASP A 301 29.72 41.36 -27.76
C ASP A 301 30.35 40.86 -26.47
N ASN A 302 30.11 39.59 -26.14
CA ASN A 302 30.99 38.83 -25.25
C ASN A 302 31.21 37.42 -25.82
N GLN A 303 32.05 37.38 -26.85
CA GLN A 303 32.90 36.23 -27.11
C GLN A 303 34.00 36.23 -26.04
N ASN A 304 33.83 35.48 -24.95
CA ASN A 304 34.89 34.84 -24.13
C ASN A 304 34.42 34.36 -22.74
N GLU A 305 33.32 33.60 -22.67
CA GLU A 305 33.04 32.75 -21.50
C GLU A 305 32.72 31.32 -21.95
N ARG A 306 33.74 30.67 -22.49
CA ARG A 306 33.83 29.20 -22.56
C ARG A 306 34.89 28.79 -21.56
N GLU A 307 34.45 28.36 -20.38
CA GLU A 307 35.12 27.50 -19.38
C GLU A 307 34.74 27.95 -17.97
N LEU A 308 33.60 27.45 -17.49
CA LEU A 308 33.33 26.97 -16.12
C LEU A 308 31.79 26.84 -15.98
N VAL A 309 31.24 25.74 -16.49
CA VAL A 309 29.96 25.25 -15.96
C VAL A 309 30.32 24.13 -15.02
N GLU A 310 30.63 24.51 -13.78
CA GLU A 310 30.75 23.59 -12.67
C GLU A 310 29.46 22.76 -12.55
N SER A 311 29.67 21.46 -12.39
CA SER A 311 28.66 20.45 -12.16
C SER A 311 27.72 20.83 -11.01
N VAL A 312 26.48 21.17 -11.33
CA VAL A 312 25.38 21.12 -10.36
C VAL A 312 25.29 19.66 -9.85
N PRO A 313 25.41 19.41 -8.54
CA PRO A 313 25.96 18.15 -8.05
C PRO A 313 24.94 17.01 -8.10
N ALA A 314 25.46 15.81 -8.39
CA ALA A 314 24.77 14.51 -8.36
C ALA A 314 23.91 14.25 -7.09
N ALA A 315 24.07 15.05 -6.03
CA ALA A 315 23.27 15.02 -4.81
C ALA A 315 21.78 15.35 -5.02
N ALA A 316 21.43 16.26 -5.94
CA ALA A 316 20.03 16.55 -6.25
C ALA A 316 19.38 15.41 -7.05
N THR A 317 20.15 14.78 -7.94
CA THR A 317 19.74 13.57 -8.67
C THR A 317 19.60 12.37 -7.73
N LEU A 318 20.47 12.23 -6.72
CA LEU A 318 20.39 11.19 -5.68
C LEU A 318 19.25 11.39 -4.67
N ALA A 319 18.79 12.63 -4.45
CA ALA A 319 17.63 12.92 -3.61
C ALA A 319 16.29 12.51 -4.25
N MET A 320 16.21 12.49 -5.60
CA MET A 320 15.03 12.12 -6.38
C MET A 320 14.94 10.63 -6.75
N LEU A 321 15.87 9.79 -6.28
CA LEU A 321 15.95 8.37 -6.68
C LEU A 321 15.36 7.40 -5.65
N HIS A 322 14.98 7.88 -4.46
CA HIS A 322 14.53 7.02 -3.37
C HIS A 322 13.00 7.02 -3.30
N TRP A 323 12.38 5.95 -3.81
CA TRP A 323 10.94 5.68 -3.67
C TRP A 323 10.70 4.66 -2.56
N CYS A 324 9.49 4.61 -1.99
CA CYS A 324 9.08 3.59 -1.02
C CYS A 324 7.73 2.99 -1.42
N PRO A 325 7.48 1.69 -1.17
CA PRO A 325 6.23 1.03 -1.55
C PRO A 325 4.98 1.79 -1.08
N MET A 326 4.96 2.25 0.18
CA MET A 326 3.86 3.00 0.82
C MET A 326 3.43 4.30 0.12
N THR A 327 4.25 4.86 -0.77
CA THR A 327 3.93 6.07 -1.56
C THR A 327 4.10 5.84 -3.05
N THR A 328 4.08 4.58 -3.48
CA THR A 328 4.27 4.17 -4.86
C THR A 328 3.05 3.44 -5.39
N ALA A 329 2.69 3.72 -6.64
CA ALA A 329 1.69 2.94 -7.37
C ALA A 329 2.29 2.31 -8.64
N LEU A 330 1.98 1.04 -8.86
CA LEU A 330 2.18 0.36 -10.14
C LEU A 330 0.97 0.64 -11.05
N VAL A 331 1.21 1.36 -12.16
CA VAL A 331 0.19 1.70 -13.16
C VAL A 331 0.39 0.84 -14.41
N ILE A 332 -0.59 -0.01 -14.69
CA ILE A 332 -0.61 -0.98 -15.79
C ILE A 332 -1.53 -0.47 -16.89
N LEU A 333 -0.96 -0.13 -18.05
CA LEU A 333 -1.70 0.44 -19.17
C LEU A 333 -1.94 -0.58 -20.28
N ASP A 334 -3.20 -0.69 -20.71
CA ASP A 334 -3.62 -1.33 -21.97
C ASP A 334 -3.26 -2.82 -22.12
N VAL A 335 -2.91 -3.51 -21.04
CA VAL A 335 -2.66 -4.95 -21.06
C VAL A 335 -3.99 -5.73 -20.99
N GLN A 336 -4.86 -5.49 -21.97
CA GLN A 336 -6.19 -6.10 -22.10
C GLN A 336 -6.29 -6.92 -23.38
N ASN A 337 -7.24 -7.85 -23.41
CA ASN A 337 -7.47 -8.79 -24.50
C ASN A 337 -7.58 -8.11 -25.88
N TYR A 338 -8.10 -6.87 -25.95
CA TYR A 338 -8.19 -6.14 -27.21
C TYR A 338 -6.81 -5.84 -27.83
N PHE A 339 -5.77 -5.63 -27.03
CA PHE A 339 -4.43 -5.31 -27.50
C PHE A 339 -3.44 -6.48 -27.42
N THR A 340 -3.74 -7.50 -26.60
CA THR A 340 -2.90 -8.69 -26.40
C THR A 340 -3.36 -9.93 -27.18
N LEU A 341 -4.41 -9.83 -27.99
CA LEU A 341 -4.87 -10.96 -28.80
C LEU A 341 -4.80 -10.61 -30.28
N ARG A 342 -4.36 -11.59 -31.07
CA ARG A 342 -4.22 -11.48 -32.52
C ARG A 342 -5.52 -11.03 -33.21
N HIS A 343 -6.68 -11.51 -32.74
CA HIS A 343 -8.00 -11.14 -33.28
C HIS A 343 -8.55 -9.79 -32.76
N GLY A 344 -7.80 -9.09 -31.91
CA GLY A 344 -8.14 -7.76 -31.41
C GLY A 344 -7.67 -6.65 -32.35
N TYR A 345 -6.96 -5.67 -31.80
CA TYR A 345 -6.45 -4.52 -32.54
C TYR A 345 -5.40 -4.89 -33.60
N SER A 346 -4.58 -5.92 -33.34
CA SER A 346 -3.52 -6.37 -34.25
C SER A 346 -4.06 -6.99 -35.55
N ALA A 347 -5.22 -7.66 -35.53
CA ALA A 347 -5.88 -8.19 -36.74
C ALA A 347 -6.26 -7.10 -37.75
N LYS A 348 -6.62 -5.90 -37.29
CA LYS A 348 -6.97 -4.78 -38.18
C LYS A 348 -5.75 -4.15 -38.87
N ARG A 349 -4.53 -4.41 -38.38
CA ARG A 349 -3.27 -3.97 -38.99
C ARG A 349 -2.59 -5.05 -39.83
N ALA A 350 -2.96 -6.32 -39.65
CA ALA A 350 -2.38 -7.46 -40.34
C ALA A 350 -2.80 -7.60 -41.81
N THR A 351 -3.52 -6.63 -42.39
CA THR A 351 -3.83 -6.62 -43.82
C THR A 351 -2.63 -6.35 -44.72
N ASP A 352 -1.48 -5.92 -44.17
CA ASP A 352 -0.34 -5.42 -44.97
C ASP A 352 1.01 -6.18 -44.86
N SER A 353 1.12 -7.34 -44.19
CA SER A 353 2.38 -8.11 -44.30
C SER A 353 2.28 -9.60 -43.96
N ILE A 354 2.85 -10.40 -44.87
CA ILE A 354 3.01 -11.86 -44.86
C ILE A 354 4.04 -12.31 -43.80
N ASN A 355 3.73 -13.41 -43.09
CA ASN A 355 4.59 -14.29 -42.27
C ASN A 355 5.63 -13.65 -41.31
N THR A 356 5.22 -13.37 -40.07
CA THR A 356 6.11 -13.19 -38.90
C THR A 356 5.56 -13.92 -37.66
N ASP A 357 5.18 -15.19 -37.82
CA ASP A 357 4.42 -15.95 -36.80
C ASP A 357 5.23 -16.34 -35.54
N SER A 358 6.57 -16.42 -35.59
CA SER A 358 7.37 -16.96 -34.47
C SER A 358 7.95 -15.90 -33.52
N GLU A 359 8.29 -14.71 -34.01
CA GLU A 359 8.96 -13.68 -33.19
C GLU A 359 7.98 -12.84 -32.37
N GLU A 360 6.80 -12.50 -32.91
CA GLU A 360 5.83 -11.67 -32.20
C GLU A 360 5.19 -12.41 -31.02
N GLU A 361 4.86 -13.69 -31.18
CA GLU A 361 4.32 -14.54 -30.11
C GLU A 361 5.36 -14.78 -28.99
N PHE A 362 6.64 -14.86 -29.34
CA PHE A 362 7.73 -15.01 -28.37
C PHE A 362 7.96 -13.74 -27.54
N VAL A 363 7.96 -12.56 -28.19
CA VAL A 363 8.10 -11.26 -27.51
C VAL A 363 6.90 -10.99 -26.61
N GLU A 364 5.68 -11.22 -27.09
CA GLU A 364 4.45 -11.05 -26.32
C GLU A 364 4.42 -11.96 -25.08
N LYS A 365 4.84 -13.22 -25.23
CA LYS A 365 4.92 -14.18 -24.12
C LYS A 365 6.01 -13.81 -23.09
N HIS A 366 7.13 -13.25 -23.53
CA HIS A 366 8.21 -12.84 -22.65
C HIS A 366 7.87 -11.57 -21.86
N GLU A 367 7.32 -10.54 -22.51
CA GLU A 367 6.92 -9.29 -21.87
C GLU A 367 5.74 -9.48 -20.89
N LEU A 368 4.79 -10.39 -21.19
CA LEU A 368 3.72 -10.77 -20.27
C LEU A 368 4.22 -11.53 -19.04
N ASN A 369 5.30 -12.30 -19.14
CA ASN A 369 5.91 -12.95 -17.98
C ASN A 369 6.59 -11.93 -17.07
N ASN A 370 7.36 -11.00 -17.64
CA ASN A 370 7.99 -9.93 -16.87
C ASN A 370 6.94 -9.06 -16.16
N SER A 371 5.83 -8.76 -16.84
CA SER A 371 4.69 -8.05 -16.24
C SER A 371 4.08 -8.81 -15.07
N ARG A 372 4.00 -10.15 -15.15
CA ARG A 372 3.48 -11.00 -14.08
C ARG A 372 4.38 -10.98 -12.86
N ASP A 373 5.70 -11.10 -13.05
CA ASP A 373 6.64 -11.14 -11.94
C ASP A 373 6.65 -9.82 -11.17
N VAL A 374 6.62 -8.70 -11.90
CA VAL A 374 6.45 -7.36 -11.32
C VAL A 374 5.15 -7.25 -10.54
N LEU A 375 4.02 -7.68 -11.13
CA LEU A 375 2.70 -7.61 -10.48
C LEU A 375 2.66 -8.42 -9.18
N LEU A 376 3.17 -9.64 -9.19
CA LEU A 376 3.20 -10.50 -8.02
C LEU A 376 4.08 -9.92 -6.91
N ALA A 377 5.25 -9.38 -7.27
CA ALA A 377 6.10 -8.69 -6.32
C ALA A 377 5.41 -7.45 -5.74
N SER A 378 4.79 -6.61 -6.58
CA SER A 378 4.06 -5.42 -6.15
C SER A 378 2.92 -5.75 -5.19
N ARG A 379 2.11 -6.78 -5.48
CA ARG A 379 1.03 -7.21 -4.56
C ARG A 379 1.56 -7.81 -3.25
N ALA A 380 2.73 -8.44 -3.28
CA ALA A 380 3.37 -8.99 -2.07
C ALA A 380 3.99 -7.90 -1.18
N SER A 381 4.19 -6.69 -1.71
CA SER A 381 4.76 -5.57 -0.96
C SER A 381 3.69 -4.74 -0.28
N GLU A 382 3.83 -4.61 1.03
CA GLU A 382 2.89 -3.85 1.86
C GLU A 382 2.85 -2.36 1.45
N GLY A 383 1.63 -1.87 1.22
CA GLY A 383 1.36 -0.48 0.86
C GLY A 383 1.67 -0.05 -0.57
N MET A 384 2.06 -0.98 -1.46
CA MET A 384 2.17 -0.70 -2.89
C MET A 384 0.79 -0.77 -3.55
N GLU A 385 0.37 0.31 -4.19
CA GLU A 385 -0.92 0.36 -4.88
C GLU A 385 -0.81 -0.24 -6.30
N VAL A 386 -1.79 -1.02 -6.73
CA VAL A 386 -1.85 -1.59 -8.08
C VAL A 386 -3.06 -1.04 -8.82
N ILE A 387 -2.79 -0.35 -9.94
CA ILE A 387 -3.81 0.37 -10.71
C ILE A 387 -3.73 -0.04 -12.19
N TYR A 388 -4.83 -0.58 -12.71
CA TYR A 388 -5.01 -0.85 -14.12
C TYR A 388 -5.75 0.29 -14.80
N SER A 389 -5.35 0.65 -16.02
CA SER A 389 -6.20 1.41 -16.91
C SER A 389 -6.46 0.66 -18.21
N VAL A 390 -7.74 0.48 -18.50
CA VAL A 390 -8.23 -0.27 -19.66
C VAL A 390 -9.04 0.63 -20.58
N VAL A 391 -8.84 0.49 -21.89
CA VAL A 391 -9.69 1.13 -22.90
C VAL A 391 -11.04 0.42 -22.90
N GLU A 392 -12.08 1.13 -22.50
CA GLU A 392 -13.45 0.64 -22.51
C GLU A 392 -14.40 1.81 -22.72
N SER A 393 -15.37 1.62 -23.60
CA SER A 393 -16.41 2.60 -23.85
C SER A 393 -17.43 2.65 -22.73
N ALA A 394 -17.90 3.85 -22.39
CA ALA A 394 -18.99 4.04 -21.42
C ALA A 394 -20.34 3.56 -21.98
N THR A 395 -20.45 3.41 -23.30
CA THR A 395 -21.65 2.92 -23.99
C THR A 395 -21.30 1.81 -24.97
N ARG A 396 -22.28 1.00 -25.38
CA ARG A 396 -22.03 -0.13 -26.31
C ARG A 396 -21.63 0.29 -27.73
N ASP A 397 -22.06 1.46 -28.16
CA ASP A 397 -21.73 2.09 -29.44
C ASP A 397 -20.45 2.96 -29.36
N GLY A 398 -19.98 3.25 -28.16
CA GLY A 398 -18.76 4.02 -27.89
C GLY A 398 -18.78 5.42 -28.49
N ARG A 399 -19.95 6.08 -28.46
CA ARG A 399 -20.14 7.43 -29.04
C ARG A 399 -19.35 8.50 -28.30
N GLU A 400 -19.06 8.27 -27.02
CA GLU A 400 -18.31 9.13 -26.11
C GLU A 400 -16.79 9.03 -26.28
N ARG A 401 -16.29 8.06 -27.06
CA ARG A 401 -14.85 7.89 -27.29
C ARG A 401 -14.23 9.16 -27.85
N SER A 402 -12.98 9.39 -27.43
CA SER A 402 -12.14 10.45 -27.98
C SER A 402 -12.03 10.37 -29.50
N ARG A 403 -11.82 11.53 -30.15
CA ARG A 403 -11.66 11.60 -31.61
C ARG A 403 -10.50 10.73 -32.10
N VAL A 404 -9.41 10.65 -31.34
CA VAL A 404 -8.26 9.83 -31.71
C VAL A 404 -8.59 8.33 -31.69
N HIS A 405 -9.35 7.83 -30.71
CA HIS A 405 -9.84 6.44 -30.72
C HIS A 405 -10.80 6.18 -31.88
N LYS A 406 -11.66 7.16 -32.22
CA LYS A 406 -12.56 7.06 -33.39
C LYS A 406 -11.78 6.97 -34.70
N HIS A 407 -10.81 7.86 -34.92
CA HIS A 407 -9.96 7.86 -36.13
C HIS A 407 -9.09 6.61 -36.23
N ALA A 408 -8.58 6.11 -35.10
CA ALA A 408 -7.80 4.87 -35.06
C ALA A 408 -8.65 3.60 -35.14
N GLY A 409 -9.99 3.71 -35.21
CA GLY A 409 -10.89 2.56 -35.24
C GLY A 409 -10.89 1.70 -33.97
N ILE A 410 -10.40 2.25 -32.85
CA ILE A 410 -10.35 1.59 -31.53
C ILE A 410 -11.69 1.73 -30.87
N HIS A 411 -12.44 0.63 -30.81
CA HIS A 411 -13.71 0.54 -30.10
C HIS A 411 -13.73 -0.74 -29.28
N VAL A 412 -13.77 -0.57 -27.96
CA VAL A 412 -13.95 -1.65 -26.99
C VAL A 412 -15.28 -1.39 -26.29
N PRO A 413 -16.33 -2.17 -26.59
CA PRO A 413 -17.66 -1.91 -26.05
C PRO A 413 -17.70 -2.16 -24.54
N LYS A 414 -18.60 -1.45 -23.83
CA LYS A 414 -18.85 -1.65 -22.41
C LYS A 414 -19.12 -3.13 -22.09
N ASN A 415 -18.47 -3.64 -21.05
CA ASN A 415 -18.48 -5.03 -20.58
C ASN A 415 -18.05 -6.03 -21.65
N GLY A 416 -17.29 -5.59 -22.66
CA GLY A 416 -16.82 -6.43 -23.75
C GLY A 416 -15.62 -7.29 -23.35
N PHE A 417 -15.48 -8.46 -23.97
CA PHE A 417 -14.32 -9.34 -23.76
C PHE A 417 -12.98 -8.62 -24.00
N GLY A 418 -12.93 -7.68 -24.95
CA GLY A 418 -11.74 -6.88 -25.23
C GLY A 418 -11.32 -5.93 -24.10
N ALA A 419 -12.21 -5.56 -23.18
CA ALA A 419 -11.90 -4.74 -22.01
C ALA A 419 -11.27 -5.56 -20.87
N GLN A 420 -11.45 -6.89 -20.88
CA GLN A 420 -10.92 -7.77 -19.85
C GLN A 420 -9.40 -7.93 -19.98
N VAL A 421 -8.72 -7.98 -18.84
CA VAL A 421 -7.28 -8.26 -18.74
C VAL A 421 -7.04 -9.77 -18.84
N PRO A 422 -5.97 -10.24 -19.51
CA PRO A 422 -5.66 -11.66 -19.60
C PRO A 422 -5.54 -12.32 -18.22
N LYS A 423 -6.14 -13.52 -18.07
CA LYS A 423 -6.22 -14.26 -16.80
C LYS A 423 -4.89 -14.40 -16.03
N ARG A 424 -3.75 -14.42 -16.74
CA ARG A 424 -2.41 -14.55 -16.15
C ARG A 424 -2.02 -13.37 -15.26
N ILE A 425 -2.55 -12.18 -15.54
CA ILE A 425 -2.25 -10.91 -14.88
C ILE A 425 -3.54 -10.14 -14.56
N ALA A 426 -4.66 -10.87 -14.41
CA ALA A 426 -5.95 -10.26 -14.15
C ALA A 426 -5.93 -9.45 -12.85
N PRO A 427 -6.65 -8.32 -12.80
CA PRO A 427 -6.88 -7.59 -11.57
C PRO A 427 -7.48 -8.51 -10.51
N ASP A 428 -7.08 -8.27 -9.27
CA ASP A 428 -7.72 -8.81 -8.09
C ASP A 428 -8.91 -7.91 -7.71
N ASP A 429 -10.11 -8.48 -7.65
CA ASP A 429 -11.35 -7.72 -7.47
C ASP A 429 -11.45 -7.03 -6.09
N ASP A 430 -10.71 -7.51 -5.09
CA ASP A 430 -10.76 -7.00 -3.72
C ASP A 430 -9.70 -5.91 -3.46
N SER A 431 -8.56 -5.97 -4.17
CA SER A 431 -7.38 -5.13 -3.85
C SER A 431 -6.92 -4.20 -4.98
N ASP A 432 -7.16 -4.51 -6.26
CA ASP A 432 -6.63 -3.69 -7.35
C ASP A 432 -7.66 -2.66 -7.85
N ILE A 433 -7.16 -1.50 -8.28
CA ILE A 433 -7.99 -0.43 -8.84
C ILE A 433 -8.05 -0.57 -10.36
N VAL A 434 -9.24 -0.64 -10.96
CA VAL A 434 -9.41 -0.68 -12.41
C VAL A 434 -10.11 0.59 -12.90
N LEU A 435 -9.46 1.33 -13.81
CA LEU A 435 -9.93 2.59 -14.36
C LEU A 435 -10.21 2.49 -15.87
N PRO A 436 -11.48 2.29 -16.28
CA PRO A 436 -11.92 2.38 -17.66
C PRO A 436 -11.67 3.77 -18.26
N ARG A 437 -11.09 3.84 -19.47
CA ARG A 437 -10.80 5.10 -20.17
C ARG A 437 -11.30 5.11 -21.62
N THR A 438 -11.81 6.27 -22.04
CA THR A 438 -12.36 6.50 -23.39
C THR A 438 -11.47 7.36 -24.29
N GLY A 439 -10.29 7.76 -23.80
CA GLY A 439 -9.26 8.53 -24.52
C GLY A 439 -7.85 8.11 -24.12
N VAL A 440 -6.83 8.57 -24.88
CA VAL A 440 -5.43 8.07 -24.80
C VAL A 440 -4.73 8.42 -23.48
N ASN A 441 -4.82 9.68 -23.04
CA ASN A 441 -4.19 10.13 -21.81
C ASN A 441 -5.02 9.66 -20.60
N VAL A 442 -4.45 8.78 -19.78
CA VAL A 442 -5.13 8.22 -18.60
C VAL A 442 -5.53 9.30 -17.59
N PHE A 443 -4.68 10.29 -17.31
CA PHE A 443 -4.97 11.38 -16.37
C PHE A 443 -6.11 12.29 -16.83
N ALA A 444 -6.29 12.45 -18.15
CA ALA A 444 -7.35 13.27 -18.72
C ALA A 444 -8.66 12.50 -18.92
N ALA A 445 -8.58 11.17 -19.10
CA ALA A 445 -9.72 10.33 -19.42
C ALA A 445 -10.31 9.59 -18.20
N THR A 446 -9.67 9.66 -17.04
CA THR A 446 -10.10 9.01 -15.78
C THR A 446 -9.88 9.92 -14.58
N ASN A 447 -10.27 9.46 -13.40
CA ASN A 447 -9.99 10.09 -12.11
C ASN A 447 -8.63 9.63 -11.50
N LEU A 448 -7.68 9.14 -12.31
CA LEU A 448 -6.41 8.60 -11.82
C LEU A 448 -5.69 9.58 -10.88
N ASP A 449 -5.57 10.86 -11.26
CA ASP A 449 -4.86 11.83 -10.41
C ASP A 449 -5.52 12.00 -9.04
N TYR A 450 -6.85 12.06 -9.01
CA TYR A 450 -7.60 12.16 -7.76
C TYR A 450 -7.35 10.96 -6.86
N VAL A 451 -7.36 9.75 -7.44
CA VAL A 451 -7.07 8.50 -6.72
C VAL A 451 -5.64 8.50 -6.18
N LEU A 452 -4.64 8.77 -7.03
CA LEU A 452 -3.23 8.80 -6.65
C LEU A 452 -2.95 9.82 -5.55
N ARG A 453 -3.55 11.01 -5.64
CA ARG A 453 -3.44 12.04 -4.61
C ARG A 453 -4.04 11.58 -3.30
N ASN A 454 -5.23 11.00 -3.27
CA ASN A 454 -5.85 10.53 -2.03
C ASN A 454 -5.10 9.35 -1.40
N LEU A 455 -4.42 8.54 -2.20
CA LEU A 455 -3.55 7.46 -1.75
C LEU A 455 -2.14 7.95 -1.36
N MET A 456 -1.87 9.24 -1.52
CA MET A 456 -0.57 9.87 -1.22
C MET A 456 0.58 9.25 -1.99
N VAL A 457 0.29 8.83 -3.21
CA VAL A 457 1.28 8.36 -4.15
C VAL A 457 2.11 9.55 -4.60
N THR A 458 3.43 9.42 -4.50
CA THR A 458 4.40 10.41 -5.00
C THR A 458 5.27 9.84 -6.11
N HIS A 459 5.31 8.51 -6.25
CA HIS A 459 6.06 7.78 -7.26
C HIS A 459 5.15 6.85 -8.07
N ILE A 460 5.26 6.89 -9.40
CA ILE A 460 4.47 6.03 -10.29
C ILE A 460 5.42 5.12 -11.07
N VAL A 461 5.20 3.82 -10.96
CA VAL A 461 5.86 2.80 -11.78
C VAL A 461 4.94 2.46 -12.94
N VAL A 462 5.36 2.71 -14.17
CA VAL A 462 4.52 2.51 -15.37
C VAL A 462 5.00 1.29 -16.15
N MET A 463 4.05 0.41 -16.47
CA MET A 463 4.25 -0.68 -17.42
C MET A 463 3.01 -0.91 -18.30
N GLY A 464 3.18 -1.70 -19.36
CA GLY A 464 2.11 -2.14 -20.25
C GLY A 464 2.36 -1.79 -21.72
N ILE A 465 1.27 -1.66 -22.47
CA ILE A 465 1.30 -1.49 -23.92
C ILE A 465 1.03 -0.02 -24.25
N SER A 466 1.92 0.63 -24.99
CA SER A 466 1.67 1.97 -25.53
C SER A 466 0.81 1.90 -26.79
N VAL A 467 -0.48 2.15 -26.58
CA VAL A 467 -1.48 2.30 -27.64
C VAL A 467 -1.60 3.79 -27.96
N LEU A 468 -1.23 4.17 -29.19
CA LEU A 468 -1.25 5.57 -29.65
C LEU A 468 -0.43 6.54 -28.77
N GLY A 469 0.60 6.05 -28.08
CA GLY A 469 1.42 6.87 -27.18
C GLY A 469 0.83 7.00 -25.77
N SER A 470 -0.01 6.05 -25.32
CA SER A 470 -0.67 6.12 -24.00
C SER A 470 0.34 6.15 -22.85
N VAL A 471 1.39 5.33 -22.89
CA VAL A 471 2.47 5.32 -21.89
C VAL A 471 3.25 6.62 -21.92
N GLU A 472 3.65 7.10 -23.10
CA GLU A 472 4.38 8.36 -23.25
C GLU A 472 3.59 9.54 -22.71
N SER A 473 2.30 9.59 -23.02
CA SER A 473 1.39 10.62 -22.52
C SER A 473 1.19 10.51 -21.00
N CYS A 474 1.10 9.29 -20.46
CA CYS A 474 0.99 9.04 -19.02
C CYS A 474 2.24 9.56 -18.30
N VAL A 475 3.43 9.14 -18.75
CA VAL A 475 4.72 9.54 -18.18
C VAL A 475 4.88 11.06 -18.23
N GLN A 476 4.61 11.70 -19.37
CA GLN A 476 4.74 13.15 -19.49
C GLN A 476 3.79 13.87 -18.52
N THR A 477 2.50 13.49 -18.48
CA THR A 477 1.53 14.14 -17.59
C THR A 477 1.83 13.87 -16.12
N ALA A 478 2.33 12.68 -15.77
CA ALA A 478 2.75 12.36 -14.41
C ALA A 478 3.89 13.29 -13.95
N LEU A 479 4.92 13.47 -14.78
CA LEU A 479 6.02 14.40 -14.49
C LEU A 479 5.51 15.84 -14.35
N ASP A 480 4.65 16.30 -15.28
CA ASP A 480 4.08 17.65 -15.25
C ASP A 480 3.21 17.90 -14.00
N ARG A 481 2.61 16.83 -13.44
CA ARG A 481 1.84 16.88 -12.18
C ARG A 481 2.72 16.70 -10.93
N GLY A 482 4.03 16.55 -11.08
CA GLY A 482 4.98 16.46 -9.98
C GLY A 482 5.17 15.06 -9.38
N TYR A 483 4.74 14.00 -10.08
CA TYR A 483 5.07 12.63 -9.68
C TYR A 483 6.50 12.29 -10.12
N GLN A 484 7.21 11.53 -9.30
CA GLN A 484 8.38 10.79 -9.76
C GLN A 484 7.91 9.60 -10.59
N VAL A 485 8.66 9.23 -11.64
CA VAL A 485 8.24 8.17 -12.55
C VAL A 485 9.35 7.17 -12.78
N THR A 486 9.00 5.89 -12.70
CA THR A 486 9.81 4.76 -13.17
C THR A 486 9.10 4.08 -14.34
N VAL A 487 9.82 3.72 -15.39
CA VAL A 487 9.31 2.90 -16.51
C VAL A 487 10.07 1.58 -16.55
N LEU A 488 9.34 0.47 -16.63
CA LEU A 488 9.92 -0.87 -16.68
C LEU A 488 10.18 -1.31 -18.13
N LYS A 489 11.45 -1.43 -18.52
CA LYS A 489 11.84 -1.57 -19.92
C LYS A 489 11.36 -2.87 -20.57
N GLU A 490 11.39 -4.02 -19.88
CA GLU A 490 10.90 -5.30 -20.41
C GLU A 490 9.39 -5.49 -20.28
N ALA A 491 8.71 -4.64 -19.51
CA ALA A 491 7.26 -4.63 -19.40
C ALA A 491 6.62 -3.46 -20.18
N PHE A 492 7.37 -2.82 -21.09
CA PHE A 492 6.92 -1.72 -21.93
C PHE A 492 6.89 -2.13 -23.40
N LEU A 493 5.70 -2.27 -23.98
CA LEU A 493 5.51 -2.66 -25.39
C LEU A 493 5.01 -1.50 -26.23
N LEU A 494 5.51 -1.36 -27.46
CA LEU A 494 5.01 -0.41 -28.46
C LEU A 494 4.29 -1.15 -29.60
N LEU A 495 3.05 -0.76 -29.89
CA LEU A 495 2.30 -1.29 -31.04
C LEU A 495 2.75 -0.62 -32.35
N THR A 496 3.96 -0.98 -32.80
CA THR A 496 4.54 -0.64 -34.11
C THR A 496 5.04 -1.89 -34.83
N GLY A 497 5.28 -1.81 -36.14
CA GLY A 497 5.81 -2.94 -36.93
C GLY A 497 7.16 -3.44 -36.41
N SER A 498 7.42 -4.75 -36.54
CA SER A 498 8.53 -5.48 -35.91
C SER A 498 9.90 -4.80 -36.10
N ALA A 499 10.27 -4.46 -37.34
CA ALA A 499 11.58 -3.87 -37.66
C ALA A 499 11.87 -2.51 -36.99
N ALA A 500 10.83 -1.69 -36.76
CA ALA A 500 10.97 -0.37 -36.15
C ALA A 500 10.78 -0.38 -34.62
N ARG A 501 10.27 -1.48 -34.05
CA ARG A 501 9.84 -1.56 -32.65
C ARG A 501 11.01 -1.42 -31.68
N ALA A 502 12.10 -2.17 -31.89
CA ALA A 502 13.26 -2.15 -30.99
C ALA A 502 13.96 -0.78 -30.99
N SER A 503 14.22 -0.22 -32.18
CA SER A 503 14.84 1.11 -32.32
C SER A 503 13.97 2.21 -31.71
N LYS A 504 12.65 2.20 -31.96
CA LYS A 504 11.73 3.17 -31.40
C LYS A 504 11.60 3.03 -29.88
N LYS A 505 11.50 1.80 -29.37
CA LYS A 505 11.49 1.51 -27.91
C LYS A 505 12.74 2.08 -27.25
N SER A 506 13.93 1.80 -27.81
CA SER A 506 15.19 2.36 -27.30
C SER A 506 15.21 3.89 -27.33
N SER A 507 14.75 4.51 -28.42
CA SER A 507 14.65 5.97 -28.52
C SER A 507 13.68 6.57 -27.50
N THR A 508 12.53 5.95 -27.28
CA THR A 508 11.53 6.40 -26.31
C THR A 508 12.07 6.29 -24.88
N LEU A 509 12.67 5.14 -24.52
CA LEU A 509 13.28 4.93 -23.20
C LEU A 509 14.43 5.92 -22.93
N HIS A 510 15.26 6.19 -23.94
CA HIS A 510 16.29 7.23 -23.84
C HIS A 510 15.68 8.62 -23.65
N GLY A 511 14.58 8.93 -24.35
CA GLY A 511 13.83 10.15 -24.18
C GLY A 511 13.17 10.29 -22.79
N PHE A 512 12.76 9.19 -22.16
CA PHE A 512 12.31 9.18 -20.76
C PHE A 512 13.46 9.50 -19.81
N SER A 513 14.60 8.83 -19.98
CA SER A 513 15.79 9.03 -19.13
C SER A 513 16.26 10.50 -19.15
N LYS A 514 16.25 11.15 -20.32
CA LYS A 514 16.58 12.58 -20.47
C LYS A 514 15.64 13.53 -19.75
N ARG A 515 14.42 13.08 -19.43
CA ARG A 515 13.39 13.85 -18.69
C ARG A 515 13.36 13.52 -17.20
N GLY A 516 14.36 12.80 -16.68
CA GLY A 516 14.46 12.45 -15.26
C GLY A 516 13.63 11.24 -14.83
N VAL A 517 13.10 10.47 -15.78
CA VAL A 517 12.40 9.21 -15.52
C VAL A 517 13.41 8.11 -15.23
N GLN A 518 13.20 7.32 -14.17
CA GLN A 518 14.00 6.12 -13.95
C GLN A 518 13.60 5.04 -14.95
N VAL A 519 14.57 4.42 -15.63
CA VAL A 519 14.32 3.27 -16.49
C VAL A 519 14.97 2.06 -15.86
N LEU A 520 14.17 1.14 -15.35
CA LEU A 520 14.63 -0.08 -14.67
C LEU A 520 14.26 -1.31 -15.48
N SER A 521 15.02 -2.39 -15.30
CA SER A 521 14.52 -3.71 -15.65
C SER A 521 13.44 -4.18 -14.69
N ALA A 522 12.58 -5.08 -15.16
CA ALA A 522 11.63 -5.78 -14.30
C ALA A 522 12.34 -6.47 -13.11
N ALA A 523 13.48 -7.13 -13.37
CA ALA A 523 14.26 -7.81 -12.34
C ALA A 523 14.87 -6.83 -11.31
N GLU A 524 15.48 -5.73 -11.76
CA GLU A 524 16.02 -4.69 -10.85
C GLU A 524 14.92 -4.05 -10.00
N PHE A 525 13.73 -3.86 -10.57
CA PHE A 525 12.60 -3.33 -9.81
C PHE A 525 12.14 -4.32 -8.74
N VAL A 526 11.97 -5.60 -9.08
CA VAL A 526 11.58 -6.66 -8.13
C VAL A 526 12.63 -6.81 -7.02
N ASP A 527 13.91 -6.81 -7.36
CA ASP A 527 15.02 -6.89 -6.39
C ASP A 527 14.97 -5.71 -5.42
N LYS A 528 14.85 -4.47 -5.94
CA LYS A 528 14.68 -3.28 -5.10
C LYS A 528 13.44 -3.36 -4.23
N LEU A 529 12.33 -3.86 -4.75
CA LEU A 529 11.09 -4.01 -4.00
C LEU A 529 11.26 -5.00 -2.83
N GLN A 530 11.96 -6.12 -3.08
CA GLN A 530 12.27 -7.12 -2.06
C GLN A 530 13.20 -6.59 -0.96
N THR A 531 14.04 -5.58 -1.23
CA THR A 531 14.84 -4.95 -0.16
C THR A 531 14.01 -4.17 0.86
N PHE A 532 12.72 -3.90 0.58
CA PHE A 532 11.80 -3.26 1.52
C PHE A 532 10.98 -4.24 2.35
N ALA A 533 10.81 -5.48 1.87
CA ALA A 533 10.17 -6.57 2.60
C ALA A 533 11.17 -7.17 3.60
#